data_AF-A0AAJ0FEU3-F1
#
_entry.id   AF-A0AAJ0FEU3-F1
#
_cell.length_a   1.000
_cell.length_b   1.000
_cell.length_c   1.000
_cell.angle_alpha   90.00
_cell.angle_beta   90.00
_cell.angle_gamma   90.00
#
_symmetry.space_group_name_H-M   'P 1'
#
loop_
_entity.id
_entity.type
_entity.pdbx_description
1 polymer ?
#
loop_
_entity_poly.entity_id
_entity_poly.type
_entity_poly.pdbx_seq_one_letter_code
_entity_poly.pdbx_strand_id
1 'polypeptide(L)'
;MAEDDILCFAQDPLYEDADKTVLAETGISVLENPLAFLEVDDTSLVFSLSPETPVRQIVADIALPAIMIWNRVEKVRRKPDWVGHTECEDNISPRVTEMINRHYAELDFPEDTRHFSRHLAIYVRRSDS
;
A
#
# COMPACT_ATOMS: atom_id res chain seq x y z
N MET A 1 0.73 25.89 -18.10
CA MET A 1 1.51 24.73 -17.63
C MET A 1 0.52 23.59 -17.64
N ALA A 2 0.76 22.54 -18.43
CA ALA A 2 -0.08 21.35 -18.31
C ALA A 2 0.11 20.85 -16.87
N GLU A 3 -0.98 20.60 -16.15
CA GLU A 3 -0.89 19.74 -14.97
C GLU A 3 -0.31 18.42 -15.48
N ASP A 4 0.84 18.00 -14.96
CA ASP A 4 1.36 16.68 -15.26
C ASP A 4 0.32 15.67 -14.78
N ASP A 5 -0.29 14.97 -15.73
CA ASP A 5 -1.40 14.06 -15.46
C ASP A 5 -0.87 12.88 -14.63
N ILE A 6 -1.43 12.67 -13.44
CA ILE A 6 -0.98 11.61 -12.54
C ILE A 6 -1.63 10.30 -12.99
N LEU A 7 -0.81 9.38 -13.52
CA LEU A 7 -1.27 8.05 -13.87
C LEU A 7 -1.72 7.29 -12.61
N CYS A 8 -2.98 6.84 -12.61
CA CYS A 8 -3.56 6.08 -11.51
C CYS A 8 -3.92 4.66 -11.97
N PHE A 9 -3.39 3.66 -11.28
CA PHE A 9 -3.68 2.25 -11.53
C PHE A 9 -4.37 1.62 -10.32
N ALA A 10 -5.33 0.74 -10.57
CA ALA A 10 -5.97 -0.07 -9.54
C ALA A 10 -6.00 -1.54 -9.94
N GLN A 11 -5.96 -2.42 -8.94
CA GLN A 11 -6.05 -3.86 -9.15
C GLN A 11 -6.69 -4.49 -7.91
N ASP A 12 -7.79 -5.19 -8.14
CA ASP A 12 -8.42 -6.07 -7.15
C ASP A 12 -9.03 -7.26 -7.92
N PRO A 13 -8.67 -8.52 -7.59
CA PRO A 13 -9.28 -9.70 -8.22
C PRO A 13 -10.80 -9.78 -8.05
N LEU A 14 -11.38 -9.07 -7.10
CA LEU A 14 -12.81 -9.05 -6.80
C LEU A 14 -13.59 -7.96 -7.55
N TYR A 15 -12.92 -7.07 -8.31
CA TYR A 15 -13.63 -6.05 -9.08
C TYR A 15 -14.53 -6.67 -10.15
N GLU A 16 -15.80 -6.26 -10.11
CA GLU A 16 -16.78 -6.54 -11.16
C GLU A 16 -16.71 -5.49 -12.28
N ASP A 17 -17.38 -5.75 -13.40
CA ASP A 17 -17.42 -4.82 -14.55
C ASP A 17 -17.96 -3.43 -14.15
N ALA A 18 -18.87 -3.39 -13.17
CA ALA A 18 -19.39 -2.14 -12.62
C ALA A 18 -18.29 -1.33 -11.90
N ASP A 19 -17.47 -1.98 -11.08
CA ASP A 19 -16.35 -1.33 -10.38
C ASP A 19 -15.32 -0.80 -11.39
N LYS A 20 -14.97 -1.61 -12.38
CA LYS A 20 -14.05 -1.23 -13.46
C LYS A 20 -14.54 -0.02 -14.24
N THR A 21 -15.85 0.04 -14.52
CA THR A 21 -16.47 1.17 -15.22
C THR A 21 -16.38 2.45 -14.40
N VAL A 22 -16.78 2.40 -13.12
CA VAL A 22 -16.74 3.58 -12.24
C VAL A 22 -15.32 4.09 -12.04
N LEU A 23 -14.35 3.20 -11.85
CA LEU A 23 -12.94 3.58 -11.71
C LEU A 23 -12.40 4.24 -12.99
N ALA A 24 -12.72 3.69 -14.16
CA ALA A 24 -12.32 4.27 -15.44
C ALA A 24 -12.90 5.67 -15.68
N GLU A 25 -14.16 5.91 -15.29
CA GLU A 25 -14.78 7.24 -15.35
C GLU A 25 -14.07 8.30 -14.50
N THR A 26 -13.34 7.87 -13.45
CA THR A 26 -12.51 8.74 -12.60
C THR A 26 -11.06 8.88 -13.08
N GLY A 27 -10.69 8.27 -14.21
CA GLY A 27 -9.32 8.29 -14.74
C GLY A 27 -8.39 7.22 -14.14
N ILE A 28 -8.93 6.26 -13.39
CA ILE A 28 -8.16 5.14 -12.84
C ILE A 28 -8.20 3.97 -13.82
N SER A 29 -7.02 3.53 -14.26
CA SER A 29 -6.88 2.35 -15.13
C SER A 29 -6.86 1.08 -14.29
N VAL A 30 -7.89 0.24 -14.42
CA VAL A 30 -7.91 -1.07 -13.75
C VAL A 30 -7.06 -2.06 -14.55
N LEU A 31 -6.06 -2.64 -13.89
CA LEU A 31 -5.19 -3.65 -14.45
C LEU A 31 -5.58 -5.03 -13.93
N GLU A 32 -5.46 -6.04 -14.79
CA GLU A 32 -5.72 -7.42 -14.42
C GLU A 32 -4.67 -7.92 -13.44
N ASN A 33 -5.08 -8.68 -12.41
CA ASN A 33 -4.15 -9.26 -11.45
C ASN A 33 -3.18 -10.25 -12.12
N PRO A 34 -1.84 -10.16 -11.93
CA PRO A 34 -1.08 -9.28 -11.00
C PRO A 34 -0.32 -8.12 -11.70
N LEU A 35 -0.82 -7.59 -12.81
CA LEU A 35 -0.09 -6.68 -13.69
C LEU A 35 0.19 -5.30 -13.08
N ALA A 36 -0.56 -4.83 -12.08
CA ALA A 36 -0.30 -3.54 -11.45
C ALA A 36 1.07 -3.45 -10.77
N PHE A 37 1.68 -4.58 -10.41
CA PHE A 37 3.06 -4.58 -9.90
C PHE A 37 4.09 -4.15 -10.95
N LEU A 38 3.80 -4.26 -12.24
CA LEU A 38 4.72 -3.86 -13.31
C LEU A 38 4.84 -2.33 -13.44
N GLU A 39 3.83 -1.61 -12.97
CA GLU A 39 3.79 -0.14 -13.00
C GLU A 39 4.43 0.49 -11.75
N VAL A 40 4.86 -0.32 -10.78
CA VAL A 40 5.48 0.16 -9.54
C VAL A 40 6.97 0.41 -9.78
N ASP A 41 7.37 1.66 -9.58
CA ASP A 41 8.76 2.11 -9.66
C ASP A 41 9.16 2.97 -8.44
N ASP A 42 10.31 3.63 -8.54
CA ASP A 42 10.90 4.42 -7.48
C ASP A 42 10.31 5.85 -7.36
N THR A 43 9.49 6.26 -8.33
CA THR A 43 8.72 7.53 -8.32
C THR A 43 7.28 7.35 -7.85
N SER A 44 6.84 6.09 -7.76
CA SER A 44 5.46 5.70 -7.49
C SER A 44 5.00 6.03 -6.06
N LEU A 45 3.69 6.25 -5.92
CA LEU A 45 2.95 6.13 -4.66
C LEU A 45 2.18 4.82 -4.68
N VAL A 46 2.46 3.94 -3.70
CA VAL A 46 1.73 2.66 -3.55
C VAL A 46 0.71 2.78 -2.43
N PHE A 47 -0.55 2.50 -2.73
CA PHE A 47 -1.65 2.46 -1.76
C PHE A 47 -2.21 1.04 -1.67
N SER A 48 -2.16 0.41 -0.49
CA SER A 48 -2.62 -0.97 -0.28
C SER A 48 -3.28 -1.15 1.08
N LEU A 49 -4.55 -1.58 1.08
CA LEU A 49 -5.34 -1.76 2.30
C LEU A 49 -5.63 -3.24 2.53
N SER A 50 -5.14 -3.78 3.65
CA SER A 50 -5.46 -5.16 4.09
C SER A 50 -5.43 -6.22 2.97
N PRO A 51 -4.34 -6.30 2.18
CA PRO A 51 -4.31 -7.22 1.05
C PRO A 51 -4.29 -8.69 1.53
N GLU A 52 -4.98 -9.55 0.78
CA GLU A 52 -4.89 -11.03 0.91
C GLU A 52 -3.63 -11.60 0.23
N THR A 53 -2.82 -10.74 -0.40
CA THR A 53 -1.57 -11.11 -1.07
C THR A 53 -0.38 -10.41 -0.40
N PRO A 54 0.86 -10.94 -0.53
CA PRO A 54 2.04 -10.38 0.13
C PRO A 54 2.56 -9.12 -0.59
N VAL A 55 1.71 -8.10 -0.73
CA VAL A 55 1.97 -6.85 -1.47
C VAL A 55 3.23 -6.17 -0.95
N ARG A 56 3.41 -6.04 0.38
CA ARG A 56 4.60 -5.40 0.96
C ARG A 56 5.87 -6.14 0.61
N GLN A 57 5.81 -7.47 0.54
CA GLN A 57 6.96 -8.30 0.19
C GLN A 57 7.36 -8.12 -1.27
N ILE A 58 6.37 -8.12 -2.17
CA ILE A 58 6.57 -7.94 -3.60
C ILE A 58 7.11 -6.54 -3.88
N VAL A 59 6.45 -5.51 -3.35
CA VAL A 59 6.84 -4.10 -3.53
C VAL A 59 8.28 -3.89 -3.04
N ALA A 60 8.64 -4.43 -1.88
CA ALA A 60 10.00 -4.34 -1.35
C ALA A 60 11.08 -5.00 -2.21
N ASP A 61 10.72 -5.94 -3.09
CA ASP A 61 11.65 -6.62 -4.00
C ASP A 61 11.73 -5.98 -5.39
N ILE A 62 10.64 -5.39 -5.87
CA ILE A 62 10.59 -4.80 -7.21
C ILE A 62 11.06 -3.34 -7.23
N ALA A 63 10.83 -2.59 -6.15
CA ALA A 63 11.10 -1.15 -6.12
C ALA A 63 11.31 -0.59 -4.69
N LEU A 64 11.70 0.68 -4.64
CA LEU A 64 11.65 1.51 -3.43
C LEU A 64 10.78 2.74 -3.73
N PRO A 65 9.43 2.61 -3.69
CA PRO A 65 8.53 3.69 -4.06
C PRO A 65 8.78 5.00 -3.28
N ALA A 66 8.41 6.13 -3.86
CA ALA A 66 8.55 7.41 -3.18
C ALA A 66 7.69 7.48 -1.91
N ILE A 67 6.47 6.93 -1.99
CA ILE A 67 5.50 6.90 -0.89
C ILE A 67 4.81 5.54 -0.86
N MET A 68 4.62 4.98 0.33
CA MET A 68 3.80 3.79 0.54
C MET A 68 2.76 4.07 1.63
N ILE A 69 1.50 3.73 1.37
CA ILE A 69 0.40 3.87 2.31
C ILE A 69 -0.23 2.49 2.49
N TRP A 70 0.00 1.88 3.64
CA TRP A 70 -0.54 0.56 3.98
C TRP A 70 -0.62 0.38 5.50
N ASN A 71 -1.10 -0.78 5.98
CA ASN A 71 -1.15 -1.01 7.43
C ASN A 71 0.27 -0.96 8.03
N ARG A 72 0.35 -0.39 9.24
CA ARG A 72 1.55 -0.18 10.03
C ARG A 72 2.31 -1.49 10.13
N VAL A 73 3.60 -1.37 9.88
CA VAL A 73 4.56 -2.42 10.20
C VAL A 73 4.82 -2.33 11.70
N GLU A 74 3.89 -2.85 12.49
CA GLU A 74 4.04 -2.90 13.94
C GLU A 74 5.31 -3.68 14.29
N LYS A 75 6.17 -3.10 15.11
CA LYS A 75 7.20 -3.87 15.83
C LYS A 75 6.44 -4.82 16.75
N VAL A 76 6.30 -6.09 16.35
CA VAL A 76 5.64 -7.18 17.08
C VAL A 76 5.72 -6.96 18.59
N ARG A 77 4.73 -6.26 19.13
CA ARG A 77 4.39 -6.29 20.55
C ARG A 77 3.11 -7.07 20.58
N ARG A 78 3.25 -8.40 20.55
CA ARG A 78 2.18 -9.33 20.88
C ARG A 78 1.49 -8.82 22.14
N LYS A 79 0.33 -8.18 22.00
CA LYS A 79 -0.65 -8.08 23.07
C LYS A 79 -1.57 -9.28 22.88
N PRO A 80 -1.57 -10.26 23.80
CA PRO A 80 -2.31 -11.51 23.64
C PRO A 80 -3.83 -11.39 23.86
N ASP A 81 -4.44 -10.22 23.61
CA ASP A 81 -5.70 -9.89 24.29
C ASP A 81 -6.91 -9.73 23.35
N TRP A 82 -6.73 -9.78 22.02
CA TRP A 82 -7.85 -9.65 21.08
C TRP A 82 -7.94 -10.86 20.14
N VAL A 83 -8.72 -11.84 20.58
CA VAL A 83 -9.25 -12.92 19.75
C VAL A 83 -10.40 -12.33 18.95
N GLY A 84 -10.11 -11.81 17.76
CA GLY A 84 -11.13 -11.32 16.84
C GLY A 84 -10.59 -10.24 15.90
N HIS A 85 -10.23 -10.67 14.69
CA HIS A 85 -9.93 -9.84 13.52
C HIS A 85 -8.64 -9.01 13.58
N THR A 86 -7.48 -9.59 13.25
CA THR A 86 -6.43 -8.86 12.52
C THR A 86 -5.47 -9.81 11.81
N GLU A 87 -5.94 -10.59 10.85
CA GLU A 87 -5.03 -11.30 9.93
C GLU A 87 -5.03 -10.54 8.61
N CYS A 88 -4.25 -9.46 8.56
CA CYS A 88 -3.70 -9.04 7.28
C CYS A 88 -2.80 -10.21 6.85
N GLU A 89 -3.18 -10.95 5.81
CA GLU A 89 -2.43 -12.14 5.35
C GLU A 89 -1.02 -11.78 4.84
N ASP A 90 -0.79 -10.50 4.54
CA ASP A 90 0.53 -9.91 4.34
C ASP A 90 1.35 -9.88 5.64
N ASN A 91 1.83 -11.06 6.03
CA ASN A 91 2.73 -11.25 7.15
C ASN A 91 4.00 -10.41 6.96
N ILE A 92 4.33 -9.61 7.98
CA ILE A 92 5.51 -8.75 7.96
C ILE A 92 6.78 -9.62 8.05
N SER A 93 7.61 -9.57 7.01
CA SER A 93 8.94 -10.15 7.03
C SER A 93 9.99 -9.22 7.65
N PRO A 94 11.12 -9.76 8.16
CA PRO A 94 12.26 -8.96 8.60
C PRO A 94 12.79 -8.02 7.51
N ARG A 95 12.73 -8.43 6.25
CA ARG A 95 13.18 -7.65 5.09
C ARG A 95 12.38 -6.37 4.92
N VAL A 96 11.04 -6.45 4.94
CA VAL A 96 10.17 -5.25 4.85
C VAL A 96 10.41 -4.32 6.04
N THR A 97 10.57 -4.90 7.23
CA THR A 97 10.88 -4.13 8.44
C THR A 97 12.20 -3.37 8.29
N GLU A 98 13.23 -4.03 7.76
CA GLU A 98 14.54 -3.43 7.53
C GLU A 98 14.50 -2.34 6.46
N MET A 99 13.82 -2.59 5.33
CA MET A 99 13.59 -1.60 4.27
C MET A 99 12.96 -0.31 4.82
N ILE A 100 11.86 -0.45 5.58
CA ILE A 100 11.16 0.70 6.18
C ILE A 100 12.07 1.46 7.14
N ASN A 101 12.74 0.76 8.07
CA ASN A 101 13.58 1.40 9.08
C ASN A 101 14.76 2.18 8.45
N ARG A 102 15.35 1.61 7.39
CA ARG A 102 16.50 2.21 6.69
C ARG A 102 16.08 3.41 5.83
N HIS A 103 15.05 3.26 5.01
CA HIS A 103 14.80 4.17 3.90
C HIS A 103 13.58 5.10 4.08
N TYR A 104 12.71 4.87 5.06
CA TYR A 104 11.43 5.59 5.14
C TYR A 104 11.22 6.30 6.49
N ALA A 105 10.55 7.45 6.44
CA ALA A 105 9.93 8.10 7.59
C ALA A 105 8.46 7.67 7.68
N GLU A 106 8.03 7.22 8.86
CA GLU A 106 6.63 6.90 9.13
C GLU A 106 5.89 8.15 9.60
N LEU A 107 4.74 8.42 9.00
CA LEU A 107 3.80 9.47 9.36
C LEU A 107 2.44 8.84 9.68
N ASP A 108 1.71 9.48 10.59
CA ASP A 108 0.35 9.08 10.90
C ASP A 108 -0.56 9.36 9.70
N PHE A 109 -1.40 8.38 9.34
CA PHE A 109 -2.46 8.61 8.37
C PHE A 109 -3.54 9.50 9.02
N PRO A 110 -4.12 10.48 8.29
CA PRO A 110 -5.13 11.38 8.85
C PRO A 110 -6.26 10.63 9.55
N GLU A 111 -6.82 11.21 10.62
CA GLU A 111 -7.87 10.58 11.44
C GLU A 111 -9.21 10.48 10.70
N ASP A 112 -9.28 9.65 9.67
CA ASP A 112 -10.54 9.08 9.17
C ASP A 112 -10.66 7.64 9.67
N THR A 113 -10.98 7.52 10.96
CA THR A 113 -11.19 6.22 11.61
C THR A 113 -12.51 5.56 11.21
N ARG A 114 -13.33 6.21 10.36
CA ARG A 114 -14.61 5.65 9.91
C ARG A 114 -14.41 4.80 8.66
N HIS A 115 -13.57 5.26 7.74
CA HIS A 115 -13.32 4.56 6.48
C HIS A 115 -11.97 3.85 6.46
N PHE A 116 -10.99 4.31 7.23
CA PHE A 116 -9.67 3.70 7.32
C PHE A 116 -9.39 3.16 8.73
N SER A 117 -8.82 1.96 8.79
CA SER A 117 -8.42 1.38 10.07
C SER A 117 -7.37 2.27 10.75
N ARG A 118 -7.38 2.33 12.09
CA ARG A 118 -6.35 3.03 12.89
C ARG A 118 -4.94 2.51 12.66
N HIS A 119 -4.81 1.39 11.96
CA HIS A 119 -3.55 0.76 11.64
C HIS A 119 -2.97 1.27 10.33
N LEU A 120 -3.52 2.26 9.61
CA LEU A 120 -2.84 2.82 8.44
C LEU A 120 -1.68 3.75 8.82
N ALA A 121 -0.63 3.76 8.00
CA ALA A 121 0.46 4.73 8.07
C ALA A 121 0.92 5.12 6.66
N ILE A 122 1.54 6.31 6.60
CA ILE A 122 2.19 6.84 5.39
C ILE A 122 3.69 6.69 5.59
N TYR A 123 4.35 5.99 4.69
CA TYR A 123 5.81 5.83 4.64
C TYR A 123 6.35 6.69 3.51
N VAL A 124 7.15 7.70 3.84
CA VAL A 124 7.78 8.61 2.87
C VAL A 124 9.26 8.29 2.76
N ARG A 125 9.75 8.02 1.55
CA ARG A 125 11.17 7.72 1.31
C ARG A 125 12.02 8.93 1.69
N ARG A 126 13.08 8.70 2.47
CA ARG A 126 14.02 9.75 2.90
C ARG A 126 14.86 10.18 1.70
N SER A 127 15.15 11.47 1.60
CA SER A 127 15.96 12.04 0.51
C SER A 127 17.43 11.58 0.52
N ASP A 128 17.87 10.98 1.63
CA ASP A 128 19.26 10.61 1.89
C ASP A 128 19.53 9.10 1.62
N SER A 129 18.56 8.40 1.02
CA SER A 129 18.50 6.95 0.86
C SER A 129 18.88 6.45 -0.53
#